data_AF-H1PL04-F1
#
_entry.id   AF-H1PL04-F1
#
_cell.length_a   1.000
_cell.length_b   1.000
_cell.length_c   1.000
_cell.angle_alpha   90.00
_cell.angle_beta   90.00
_cell.angle_gamma   90.00
#
_symmetry.space_group_name_H-M   'P 1'
#
loop_
_entity.id
_entity.type
_entity.pdbx_description
1 polymer ?
#
loop_
_entity_poly.entity_id
_entity_poly.type
_entity_poly.pdbx_seq_one_letter_code
_entity_poly.pdbx_strand_id
1 'polypeptide(L)'
;MTVMTEEKGKTGPVTNKEDLEYKIEIATQTLDRNIGFVTNCDNKTSIVLAAFGVLLAIILTNEGLNEIFNIVKTCIEVKSLCHIFYLICFTGAIFLLVWGMFNLGSVLVAKTSEEALGRKDESSRIFFAGIKKNGHYVAYKQKFYAMNKEDFLNDLIEQIYINANIASIKYATYNLGLKRTIIGFILFVTLLLIGIYIY
;
A
#
# COMPACT_ATOMS: atom_id res chain seq x y z
N MET A 1 4.63 50.56 56.62
CA MET A 1 4.20 49.75 55.46
C MET A 1 5.22 49.93 54.36
N THR A 2 6.18 49.02 54.31
CA THR A 2 7.14 48.85 53.21
C THR A 2 6.45 48.03 52.14
N VAL A 3 6.10 48.65 51.01
CA VAL A 3 5.69 47.91 49.81
C VAL A 3 6.94 47.75 48.95
N MET A 4 7.49 46.55 48.97
CA MET A 4 8.56 46.11 48.09
C MET A 4 8.00 45.99 46.67
N THR A 5 8.60 46.73 45.75
CA THR A 5 8.50 46.47 44.31
C THR A 5 9.32 45.22 43.99
N GLU A 6 8.64 44.12 43.67
CA GLU A 6 9.26 42.98 42.99
C GLU A 6 9.34 43.27 41.49
N GLU A 7 10.54 43.59 41.01
CA GLU A 7 10.95 43.23 39.65
C GLU A 7 11.35 41.74 39.64
N LYS A 8 10.75 40.95 38.74
CA LYS A 8 11.33 39.78 38.03
C LYS A 8 10.21 39.07 37.26
N GLY A 9 10.33 38.73 35.98
CA GLY A 9 11.46 38.78 35.06
C GLY A 9 10.96 38.63 33.62
N LYS A 10 11.80 39.11 32.69
CA LYS A 10 11.60 39.04 31.24
C LYS A 10 11.38 37.60 30.77
N THR A 11 10.22 37.33 30.19
CA THR A 11 9.92 36.11 29.44
C THR A 11 10.34 36.27 27.97
N GLY A 12 11.41 35.58 27.60
CA GLY A 12 11.84 35.30 26.22
C GLY A 12 13.20 34.58 26.28
N PRO A 13 13.64 33.74 25.33
CA PRO A 13 13.02 33.10 24.15
C PRO A 13 13.02 31.55 24.29
N VAL A 14 12.88 31.02 25.51
CA VAL A 14 12.99 29.57 25.83
C VAL A 14 11.86 28.76 25.14
N THR A 15 10.68 29.36 25.01
CA THR A 15 9.45 28.74 24.49
C THR A 15 9.56 28.26 23.03
N ASN A 16 10.41 28.86 22.19
CA ASN A 16 10.49 28.49 20.76
C ASN A 16 11.37 27.25 20.51
N LYS A 17 12.41 27.03 21.32
CA LYS A 17 13.30 25.87 21.17
C LYS A 17 12.66 24.58 21.68
N GLU A 18 11.99 24.65 22.83
CA GLU A 18 11.26 23.52 23.43
C GLU A 18 10.07 23.13 22.56
N ASP A 19 9.32 24.09 22.02
CA ASP A 19 8.22 23.83 21.07
C ASP A 19 8.71 23.15 19.79
N LEU A 20 9.87 23.54 19.27
CA LEU A 20 10.45 22.92 18.07
C LEU A 20 10.90 21.48 18.32
N GLU A 21 11.52 21.19 19.46
CA GLU A 21 11.89 19.82 19.85
C GLU A 21 10.66 18.93 20.01
N TYR A 22 9.62 19.43 20.67
CA TYR A 22 8.35 18.72 20.82
C TYR A 22 7.71 18.42 19.45
N LYS A 23 7.67 19.39 18.53
CA LYS A 23 7.16 19.18 17.17
C LYS A 23 7.95 18.13 16.39
N ILE A 24 9.27 18.10 16.54
CA ILE A 24 10.13 17.07 15.93
C ILE A 24 9.81 15.68 16.48
N GLU A 25 9.61 15.55 17.79
CA GLU A 25 9.24 14.29 18.43
C GLU A 25 7.89 13.78 17.86
N ILE A 26 6.87 14.64 17.86
CA ILE A 26 5.55 14.31 17.32
C ILE A 26 5.61 13.96 15.83
N ALA A 27 6.41 14.69 15.04
CA ALA A 27 6.59 14.42 13.62
C ALA A 27 7.27 13.06 13.40
N THR A 28 8.30 12.72 14.19
CA THR A 28 8.98 11.42 14.12
C THR A 28 8.02 10.28 14.42
N GLN A 29 7.26 10.38 15.52
CA GLN A 29 6.25 9.37 15.88
C GLN A 29 5.16 9.23 14.81
N THR A 30 4.75 10.36 14.22
CA THR A 30 3.74 10.36 13.15
C THR A 30 4.26 9.72 11.87
N LEU A 31 5.53 9.95 11.52
CA LEU A 31 6.19 9.30 10.39
C LEU A 31 6.25 7.78 10.60
N ASP A 32 6.71 7.33 11.76
CA ASP A 32 6.80 5.91 12.12
C ASP A 32 5.43 5.22 12.04
N ARG A 33 4.37 5.89 12.50
CA ARG A 33 3.00 5.37 12.39
C ARG A 33 2.56 5.21 10.93
N ASN A 34 2.87 6.15 10.05
CA ASN A 34 2.52 6.06 8.63
C ASN A 34 3.31 4.96 7.91
N ILE A 35 4.61 4.81 8.20
CA ILE A 35 5.42 3.67 7.73
C ILE A 35 4.82 2.34 8.22
N GLY A 36 4.35 2.31 9.48
CA GLY A 36 3.63 1.18 10.05
C GLY A 36 2.35 0.84 9.27
N PHE A 37 1.55 1.84 8.85
CA PHE A 37 0.37 1.60 8.03
C PHE A 37 0.70 1.02 6.65
N VAL A 38 1.76 1.51 5.99
CA VAL A 38 2.25 0.95 4.72
C VAL A 38 2.63 -0.52 4.91
N THR A 39 3.46 -0.81 5.91
CA THR A 39 3.93 -2.18 6.23
C THR A 39 2.76 -3.11 6.56
N ASN A 40 1.79 -2.64 7.34
CA ASN A 40 0.60 -3.41 7.67
C ASN A 40 -0.26 -3.74 6.45
N CYS A 41 -0.39 -2.80 5.50
CA CYS A 41 -1.12 -3.04 4.26
C CYS A 41 -0.42 -4.09 3.39
N ASP A 42 0.91 -4.03 3.29
CA ASP A 42 1.71 -4.99 2.52
C ASP A 42 1.65 -6.40 3.14
N ASN A 43 1.74 -6.49 4.46
CA ASN A 43 1.57 -7.76 5.19
C ASN A 43 0.18 -8.35 4.98
N LYS A 44 -0.89 -7.56 5.14
CA LYS A 44 -2.27 -8.01 4.89
C LYS A 44 -2.43 -8.52 3.46
N THR A 45 -1.88 -7.79 2.49
CA THR A 45 -1.97 -8.17 1.08
C THR A 45 -1.26 -9.48 0.79
N SER A 46 -0.05 -9.66 1.34
CA SER A 46 0.74 -10.89 1.20
C SER A 46 0.01 -12.09 1.80
N ILE A 47 -0.58 -11.94 2.99
CA ILE A 47 -1.37 -13.00 3.65
C ILE A 47 -2.59 -13.38 2.80
N VAL A 48 -3.33 -12.39 2.28
CA VAL A 48 -4.50 -12.64 1.42
C VAL A 48 -4.10 -13.35 0.13
N LEU A 49 -3.04 -12.91 -0.55
CA LEU A 49 -2.55 -13.55 -1.76
C LEU A 49 -2.10 -14.99 -1.50
N ALA A 50 -1.40 -15.24 -0.39
CA ALA A 50 -1.00 -16.58 0.00
C ALA A 50 -2.21 -17.50 0.25
N ALA A 51 -3.23 -16.99 0.95
CA ALA A 51 -4.46 -17.75 1.21
C ALA A 51 -5.19 -18.13 -0.09
N PHE A 52 -5.38 -17.18 -1.02
CA PHE A 52 -5.96 -17.49 -2.33
C PHE A 52 -5.07 -18.39 -3.18
N GLY A 53 -3.75 -18.25 -3.09
CA GLY A 53 -2.79 -19.14 -3.76
C GLY A 53 -2.95 -20.60 -3.33
N VAL A 54 -3.08 -20.84 -2.01
CA VAL A 54 -3.34 -22.19 -1.48
C VAL A 54 -4.70 -22.72 -1.95
N LEU A 55 -5.76 -21.92 -1.85
CA LEU A 55 -7.10 -22.32 -2.29
C LEU A 55 -7.13 -22.68 -3.78
N LEU A 56 -6.49 -21.85 -4.62
CA LEU A 56 -6.41 -22.10 -6.06
C LEU A 56 -5.55 -23.32 -6.37
N ALA A 57 -4.46 -23.55 -5.65
CA ALA A 57 -3.64 -24.75 -5.85
C ALA A 57 -4.42 -26.04 -5.56
N ILE A 58 -5.29 -26.04 -4.54
CA ILE A 58 -6.17 -27.18 -4.23
C ILE A 58 -7.19 -27.41 -5.36
N ILE A 59 -7.83 -26.35 -5.85
CA ILE A 59 -8.85 -26.44 -6.90
C ILE A 59 -8.24 -26.82 -8.25
N LEU A 60 -7.05 -26.29 -8.57
CA LEU A 60 -6.36 -26.50 -9.86
C LEU A 60 -5.39 -27.68 -9.83
N THR A 61 -5.67 -28.68 -9.00
CA THR A 61 -5.03 -30.00 -9.09
C THR A 61 -5.35 -30.66 -10.44
N ASN A 62 -4.64 -31.74 -10.79
CA ASN A 62 -4.88 -32.45 -12.05
C ASN A 62 -6.35 -32.88 -12.22
N GLU A 63 -7.00 -33.34 -11.14
CA GLU A 63 -8.42 -33.69 -11.14
C GLU A 63 -9.30 -32.49 -11.44
N GLY A 64 -9.14 -31.39 -10.70
CA GLY A 64 -9.94 -30.17 -10.93
C GLY A 64 -9.70 -29.53 -12.31
N LEU A 65 -8.46 -29.57 -12.83
CA LEU A 65 -8.17 -29.13 -14.19
C LEU A 65 -8.85 -30.01 -15.25
N ASN A 66 -8.84 -31.33 -15.06
CA ASN A 66 -9.53 -32.25 -15.97
C ASN A 66 -11.05 -31.98 -15.98
N GLU A 67 -11.66 -31.75 -14.83
CA GLU A 67 -13.09 -31.37 -14.75
C GLU A 67 -13.37 -30.06 -15.51
N ILE A 68 -12.54 -29.03 -15.30
CA ILE A 68 -12.66 -27.76 -16.04
C ILE A 68 -12.56 -28.00 -17.55
N PHE A 69 -11.60 -28.81 -18.01
CA PHE A 69 -11.45 -29.11 -19.44
C PHE A 69 -12.63 -29.90 -20.00
N ASN A 70 -13.16 -30.86 -19.25
CA ASN A 70 -14.34 -31.63 -19.64
C ASN A 70 -15.55 -30.73 -19.80
N ILE A 71 -15.85 -29.89 -18.80
CA ILE A 71 -16.95 -28.91 -18.84
C ILE A 71 -16.83 -28.00 -20.07
N VAL A 72 -15.64 -27.44 -20.30
CA VAL A 72 -15.40 -26.55 -21.44
C VAL A 72 -15.60 -27.28 -22.77
N LYS A 73 -15.08 -28.51 -22.89
CA LYS A 73 -15.22 -29.33 -24.09
C LYS A 73 -16.69 -29.67 -24.37
N THR A 74 -17.43 -30.15 -23.38
CA THR A 74 -18.87 -30.45 -23.49
C THR A 74 -19.65 -29.21 -23.92
N CYS A 75 -19.36 -28.04 -23.34
CA CYS A 75 -20.00 -26.79 -23.70
C CYS A 75 -19.74 -26.37 -25.16
N ILE A 76 -18.51 -26.57 -25.65
CA ILE A 76 -18.12 -26.27 -27.04
C ILE A 76 -18.70 -27.28 -28.04
N GLU A 77 -18.89 -28.54 -27.65
CA GLU A 77 -19.45 -29.58 -28.52
C GLU A 77 -20.96 -29.41 -28.73
N VAL A 78 -21.72 -29.16 -27.65
CA VAL A 78 -23.18 -29.03 -27.72
C VAL A 78 -23.62 -27.73 -28.41
N LYS A 79 -22.86 -26.64 -28.25
CA LYS A 79 -23.10 -25.30 -28.85
C LYS A 79 -24.52 -24.72 -28.63
N SER A 80 -25.22 -25.14 -27.59
CA SER A 80 -26.51 -24.54 -27.21
C SER A 80 -26.30 -23.15 -26.60
N LEU A 81 -27.30 -22.26 -26.73
CA LEU A 81 -27.28 -20.91 -26.16
C LEU A 81 -26.96 -20.92 -24.66
N CYS A 82 -27.51 -21.88 -23.90
CA CYS A 82 -27.26 -21.99 -22.47
C CYS A 82 -25.79 -22.33 -22.16
N HIS A 83 -25.14 -23.15 -22.99
CA HIS A 83 -23.75 -23.58 -22.80
C HIS A 83 -22.79 -22.43 -23.16
N ILE A 84 -23.10 -21.68 -24.23
CA ILE A 84 -22.37 -20.47 -24.61
C ILE A 84 -22.48 -19.42 -23.49
N PHE A 85 -23.68 -19.19 -22.97
CA PHE A 85 -23.90 -18.26 -21.86
C PHE A 85 -23.12 -18.67 -20.61
N TYR A 86 -23.17 -19.97 -20.25
CA TYR A 86 -22.38 -20.52 -19.16
C TYR A 86 -20.88 -20.25 -19.34
N LEU A 87 -20.31 -20.50 -20.52
CA LEU A 87 -18.90 -20.24 -20.79
C LEU A 87 -18.52 -18.77 -20.68
N ILE A 88 -19.39 -17.85 -21.12
CA ILE A 88 -19.18 -16.41 -20.96
C ILE A 88 -19.15 -16.04 -19.47
N CYS A 89 -20.10 -16.54 -18.67
CA CYS A 89 -20.11 -16.33 -17.22
C CYS A 89 -18.87 -16.92 -16.54
N PHE A 90 -18.47 -18.13 -16.91
CA PHE A 90 -17.30 -18.80 -16.34
C PHE A 90 -16.01 -18.05 -16.65
N THR A 91 -15.83 -17.63 -17.90
CA THR A 91 -14.70 -16.79 -18.33
C THR A 91 -14.70 -15.45 -17.61
N GLY A 92 -15.87 -14.82 -17.46
CA GLY A 92 -16.03 -13.57 -16.73
C GLY A 92 -15.64 -13.70 -15.25
N ALA A 93 -15.98 -14.82 -14.60
CA ALA A 93 -15.60 -15.09 -13.22
C ALA A 93 -14.07 -15.25 -13.07
N ILE A 94 -13.43 -16.00 -13.97
CA ILE A 94 -11.96 -16.15 -14.00
C ILE A 94 -11.29 -14.80 -14.23
N PHE A 95 -11.77 -14.01 -15.19
CA PHE A 95 -11.23 -12.68 -15.46
C PHE A 95 -11.32 -11.76 -14.24
N LEU A 96 -12.49 -11.71 -13.59
CA LEU A 96 -12.68 -10.89 -12.39
C LEU A 96 -11.75 -11.31 -11.24
N LEU A 97 -11.56 -12.62 -11.06
CA LEU A 97 -10.66 -13.19 -10.06
C LEU A 97 -9.20 -12.79 -10.34
N VAL A 98 -8.72 -13.02 -11.56
CA VAL A 98 -7.35 -12.65 -11.98
C VAL A 98 -7.13 -11.15 -11.85
N TRP A 99 -8.10 -10.34 -12.27
CA TRP A 99 -8.04 -8.89 -12.13
C TRP A 99 -7.99 -8.42 -10.67
N GLY A 100 -8.75 -9.08 -9.78
CA GLY A 100 -8.68 -8.85 -8.34
C GLY A 100 -7.31 -9.18 -7.76
N MET A 101 -6.74 -10.33 -8.13
CA MET A 101 -5.40 -10.75 -7.70
C MET A 101 -4.30 -9.83 -8.24
N PHE A 102 -4.42 -9.37 -9.50
CA PHE A 102 -3.49 -8.39 -10.06
C PHE A 102 -3.50 -7.08 -9.28
N ASN A 103 -4.68 -6.58 -8.92
CA ASN A 103 -4.81 -5.41 -8.05
C ASN A 103 -4.12 -5.62 -6.70
N LEU A 104 -4.31 -6.78 -6.06
CA LEU A 104 -3.61 -7.12 -4.81
C LEU A 104 -2.09 -7.15 -5.02
N GLY A 105 -1.59 -7.80 -6.07
CA GLY A 105 -0.17 -7.80 -6.40
C GLY A 105 0.40 -6.39 -6.60
N SER A 106 -0.38 -5.49 -7.20
CA SER A 106 0.03 -4.09 -7.43
C SER A 106 0.21 -3.28 -6.12
N VAL A 107 -0.42 -3.70 -5.01
CA VAL A 107 -0.22 -3.08 -3.70
C VAL A 107 1.22 -3.29 -3.22
N LEU A 108 1.82 -4.45 -3.52
CA LEU A 108 3.17 -4.82 -3.09
C LEU A 108 4.27 -4.14 -3.92
N VAL A 109 3.93 -3.51 -5.04
CA VAL A 109 4.89 -2.77 -5.86
C VAL A 109 5.39 -1.56 -5.06
N ALA A 110 6.72 -1.43 -4.98
CA ALA A 110 7.36 -0.30 -4.32
C ALA A 110 6.99 1.01 -5.04
N LYS A 111 6.30 1.92 -4.33
CA LYS A 111 6.00 3.26 -4.82
C LYS A 111 6.98 4.24 -4.21
N THR A 112 7.93 4.72 -4.98
CA THR A 112 8.82 5.83 -4.61
C THR A 112 8.26 7.10 -5.24
N SER A 113 7.47 7.88 -4.50
CA SER A 113 6.92 9.13 -5.02
C SER A 113 8.00 10.24 -4.98
N GLU A 114 8.90 10.24 -5.96
CA GLU A 114 9.84 11.36 -6.13
C GLU A 114 9.17 12.63 -6.67
N GLU A 115 7.96 12.51 -7.25
CA GLU A 115 7.29 13.61 -7.96
C GLU A 115 6.37 14.47 -7.08
N ALA A 116 6.16 14.11 -5.81
CA ALA A 116 4.99 14.57 -5.06
C ALA A 116 5.07 15.96 -4.40
N LEU A 117 6.22 16.67 -4.41
CA LEU A 117 6.38 17.78 -3.44
C LEU A 117 6.96 19.11 -3.93
N GLY A 118 7.21 19.29 -5.23
CA GLY A 118 7.44 20.64 -5.76
C GLY A 118 8.64 21.42 -5.16
N ARG A 119 9.58 20.77 -4.44
CA ARG A 119 10.91 21.34 -4.19
C ARG A 119 11.72 21.16 -5.47
N LYS A 120 12.02 22.27 -6.12
CA LYS A 120 12.81 22.31 -7.35
C LYS A 120 14.26 21.83 -7.20
N ASP A 121 14.78 21.63 -5.96
CA ASP A 121 16.24 21.39 -5.82
C ASP A 121 16.76 20.72 -4.52
N GLU A 122 15.97 20.07 -3.66
CA GLU A 122 16.57 19.46 -2.45
C GLU A 122 16.26 17.97 -2.29
N SER A 123 17.33 17.18 -2.47
CA SER A 123 17.45 15.83 -1.93
C SER A 123 17.07 15.80 -0.45
N SER A 124 15.96 15.16 -0.09
CA SER A 124 15.66 14.88 1.32
C SER A 124 16.88 14.25 1.99
N ARG A 125 17.17 14.74 3.19
CA ARG A 125 18.37 14.39 3.96
C ARG A 125 18.12 13.17 4.84
N ILE A 126 16.87 12.69 4.95
CA ILE A 126 16.50 11.52 5.76
C ILE A 126 15.88 10.37 4.93
N PHE A 127 15.34 10.68 3.75
CA PHE A 127 14.77 9.67 2.86
C PHE A 127 15.84 9.02 1.99
N PHE A 128 15.84 7.68 1.88
CA PHE A 128 16.91 6.94 1.18
C PHE A 128 17.15 7.40 -0.27
N ALA A 129 16.09 7.70 -1.04
CA ALA A 129 16.26 8.14 -2.42
C ALA A 129 16.83 9.58 -2.47
N GLY A 130 16.39 10.43 -1.54
CA GLY A 130 16.98 11.76 -1.33
C GLY A 130 18.46 11.67 -0.96
N ILE A 131 18.81 10.83 0.01
CA ILE A 131 20.21 10.58 0.42
C ILE A 131 21.05 10.18 -0.80
N LYS A 132 20.56 9.23 -1.62
CA LYS A 132 21.25 8.76 -2.83
C LYS A 132 21.48 9.88 -3.86
N LYS A 133 20.56 10.85 -3.98
CA LYS A 133 20.69 12.01 -4.90
C LYS A 133 21.87 12.94 -4.56
N ASN A 134 22.47 12.84 -3.37
CA ASN A 134 23.68 13.59 -3.03
C ASN A 134 24.95 13.07 -3.74
N GLY A 135 24.87 11.94 -4.44
CA GLY A 135 25.95 11.40 -5.28
C GLY A 135 27.04 10.65 -4.52
N HIS A 136 27.56 11.21 -3.42
CA HIS A 136 28.61 10.58 -2.61
C HIS A 136 28.53 10.97 -1.12
N TYR A 137 29.19 10.17 -0.28
CA TYR A 137 29.14 10.27 1.18
C TYR A 137 29.53 11.66 1.71
N VAL A 138 30.60 12.26 1.19
CA VAL A 138 31.11 13.55 1.70
C VAL A 138 30.10 14.68 1.49
N ALA A 139 29.48 14.77 0.30
CA ALA A 139 28.43 15.76 0.02
C ALA A 139 27.21 15.56 0.93
N TYR A 140 26.75 14.32 1.12
CA TYR A 140 25.65 14.03 2.04
C TYR A 140 26.01 14.40 3.49
N LYS A 141 27.18 14.00 3.97
CA LYS A 141 27.66 14.29 5.33
C LYS A 141 27.66 15.80 5.60
N GLN A 142 28.15 16.61 4.66
CA GLN A 142 28.16 18.07 4.79
C GLN A 142 26.74 18.64 4.92
N LYS A 143 25.81 18.22 4.05
CA LYS A 143 24.40 18.67 4.12
C LYS A 143 23.70 18.20 5.39
N PHE A 144 24.02 17.00 5.88
CA PHE A 144 23.45 16.46 7.12
C PHE A 144 23.88 17.27 8.33
N TYR A 145 25.18 17.59 8.48
CA TYR A 145 25.64 18.42 9.61
C TYR A 145 25.26 19.90 9.50
N ALA A 146 25.00 20.41 8.29
CA ALA A 146 24.51 21.76 8.08
C ALA A 146 23.00 21.91 8.36
N MET A 147 22.27 20.80 8.53
CA MET A 147 20.83 20.80 8.79
C MET A 147 20.53 21.41 10.15
N ASN A 148 19.68 22.43 10.16
CA ASN A 148 19.11 22.96 11.39
C ASN A 148 17.82 22.19 11.77
N LYS A 149 17.29 22.43 12.98
CA LYS A 149 16.09 21.74 13.48
C LYS A 149 14.82 21.99 12.65
N GLU A 150 14.70 23.18 12.06
CA GLU A 150 13.57 23.53 11.20
C GLU A 150 13.64 22.78 9.87
N ASP A 151 14.83 22.70 9.26
CA ASP A 151 15.08 21.85 8.08
C ASP A 151 14.72 20.39 8.37
N PHE A 152 15.11 19.87 9.54
CA PHE A 152 14.80 18.49 9.94
C PHE A 152 13.30 18.27 10.08
N LEU A 153 12.60 19.19 10.76
CA LEU A 153 11.14 19.12 10.92
C LEU A 153 10.44 19.16 9.56
N ASN A 154 10.87 20.03 8.65
CA ASN A 154 10.31 20.12 7.31
C ASN A 154 10.50 18.82 6.52
N ASP A 155 11.69 18.22 6.58
CA ASP A 155 11.96 16.90 5.99
C ASP A 155 11.05 15.80 6.59
N LEU A 156 10.82 15.80 7.90
CA LEU A 156 9.90 14.87 8.55
C LEU A 156 8.46 15.06 8.07
N ILE A 157 7.97 16.31 8.02
CA ILE A 157 6.63 16.64 7.53
C ILE A 157 6.44 16.21 6.08
N GLU A 158 7.46 16.42 5.24
CA GLU A 158 7.49 15.97 3.86
C GLU A 158 7.31 14.44 3.77
N GLN A 159 8.09 13.70 4.56
CA GLN A 159 8.00 12.24 4.60
C GLN A 159 6.68 11.73 5.19
N ILE A 160 6.09 12.42 6.17
CA ILE A 160 4.75 12.10 6.69
C ILE A 160 3.73 12.19 5.57
N TYR A 161 3.74 13.28 4.80
CA TYR A 161 2.79 13.49 3.71
C TYR A 161 2.93 12.42 2.62
N ILE A 162 4.17 12.12 2.20
CA ILE A 162 4.46 11.05 1.23
C ILE A 162 3.92 9.70 1.72
N ASN A 163 4.29 9.29 2.94
CA ASN A 163 3.92 7.98 3.46
C ASN A 163 2.41 7.87 3.70
N ALA A 164 1.76 8.95 4.14
CA ALA A 164 0.31 8.99 4.26
C ALA A 164 -0.39 8.81 2.90
N ASN A 165 0.10 9.47 1.85
CA ASN A 165 -0.42 9.31 0.50
C ASN A 165 -0.21 7.88 -0.05
N ILE A 166 1.00 7.32 0.14
CA ILE A 166 1.30 5.94 -0.24
C ILE A 166 0.36 4.96 0.48
N ALA A 167 0.20 5.12 1.80
CA ALA A 167 -0.70 4.29 2.60
C ALA A 167 -2.14 4.39 2.07
N SER A 168 -2.65 5.60 1.85
CA SER A 168 -4.00 5.83 1.33
C SER A 168 -4.24 5.09 0.00
N ILE A 169 -3.32 5.23 -0.97
CA ILE A 169 -3.43 4.57 -2.27
C ILE A 169 -3.35 3.04 -2.14
N LYS A 170 -2.45 2.53 -1.28
CA LYS A 170 -2.30 1.09 -1.02
C LYS A 170 -3.59 0.52 -0.43
N TYR A 171 -4.16 1.15 0.61
CA TYR A 171 -5.41 0.69 1.22
C TYR A 171 -6.60 0.75 0.26
N ALA A 172 -6.72 1.80 -0.56
CA ALA A 172 -7.79 1.89 -1.56
C ALA A 172 -7.68 0.76 -2.60
N THR A 173 -6.47 0.49 -3.08
CA THR A 173 -6.17 -0.57 -4.05
C THR A 173 -6.38 -1.95 -3.46
N TYR A 174 -5.93 -2.18 -2.22
CA TYR A 174 -6.16 -3.39 -1.45
C TYR A 174 -7.65 -3.68 -1.29
N ASN A 175 -8.44 -2.71 -0.82
CA ASN A 175 -9.88 -2.90 -0.61
C ASN A 175 -10.61 -3.24 -1.91
N LEU A 176 -10.25 -2.58 -3.01
CA LEU A 176 -10.81 -2.85 -4.33
C LEU A 176 -10.39 -4.22 -4.86
N GLY A 177 -9.11 -4.58 -4.73
CA GLY A 177 -8.56 -5.87 -5.12
C GLY A 177 -9.18 -7.03 -4.33
N LEU A 178 -9.29 -6.89 -3.01
CA LEU A 178 -9.91 -7.87 -2.12
C LEU A 178 -11.37 -8.11 -2.50
N LYS A 179 -12.17 -7.04 -2.67
CA LYS A 179 -13.58 -7.15 -3.06
C LYS A 179 -13.74 -7.90 -4.39
N ARG A 180 -12.94 -7.54 -5.41
CA ARG A 180 -12.96 -8.20 -6.72
C ARG A 180 -12.56 -9.66 -6.63
N THR A 181 -11.50 -9.97 -5.88
CA THR A 181 -11.00 -11.34 -5.69
C THR A 181 -12.05 -12.21 -5.00
N ILE A 182 -12.69 -11.73 -3.92
CA ILE A 182 -13.74 -12.47 -3.21
C ILE A 182 -14.92 -12.75 -4.14
N ILE A 183 -15.43 -11.73 -4.85
CA ILE A 183 -16.58 -11.90 -5.76
C ILE A 183 -16.21 -12.86 -6.90
N GLY A 184 -15.05 -12.68 -7.53
CA GLY A 184 -14.57 -13.54 -8.60
C GLY A 184 -14.38 -14.99 -8.14
N PHE A 185 -13.84 -15.20 -6.94
CA PHE A 185 -13.63 -16.53 -6.36
C PHE A 185 -14.95 -17.24 -6.07
N ILE A 186 -15.91 -16.56 -5.44
CA ILE A 186 -17.23 -17.13 -5.17
C ILE A 186 -17.95 -17.51 -6.47
N LEU A 187 -17.91 -16.64 -7.48
CA LEU A 187 -18.50 -16.92 -8.79
C LEU A 187 -17.80 -18.09 -9.48
N PHE A 188 -16.48 -18.14 -9.44
CA PHE A 188 -15.68 -19.22 -10.03
C PHE A 188 -16.03 -20.57 -9.40
N VAL A 189 -16.01 -20.68 -8.07
CA VAL A 189 -16.36 -21.92 -7.36
C VAL A 189 -17.82 -22.32 -7.63
N THR A 190 -18.75 -21.37 -7.58
CA THR A 190 -20.17 -21.66 -7.82
C THR A 190 -20.40 -22.20 -9.22
N LEU A 191 -19.83 -21.55 -10.24
CA LEU A 191 -19.97 -21.99 -11.63
C LEU A 191 -19.26 -23.33 -11.85
N LEU A 192 -18.07 -23.53 -11.26
CA LEU A 192 -17.36 -24.81 -11.34
C LEU A 192 -18.22 -25.97 -10.80
N LEU A 193 -18.82 -25.81 -9.62
CA LEU A 193 -19.70 -26.84 -9.03
C LEU A 193 -20.95 -27.10 -9.88
N ILE A 194 -21.55 -26.05 -10.45
CA ILE A 194 -22.67 -26.18 -11.40
C ILE A 194 -22.21 -26.97 -12.63
N GLY A 195 -21.03 -26.65 -13.17
CA GLY A 195 -20.46 -27.33 -14.31
C GLY A 195 -20.26 -28.82 -14.06
N ILE A 196 -19.65 -29.19 -12.92
CA ILE A 196 -19.41 -30.58 -12.52
C ILE A 196 -20.72 -31.37 -12.38
N TYR A 197 -21.81 -30.73 -11.95
CA TYR A 197 -23.10 -31.42 -11.78
C TYR A 197 -23.92 -31.54 -13.07
N ILE A 198 -23.75 -30.59 -14.00
CA ILE A 198 -24.56 -30.51 -15.23
C ILE A 198 -23.88 -31.19 -16.43
N TYR A 199 -22.55 -31.12 -16.53
CA TYR A 199 -21.76 -31.53 -17.70
C TYR A 199 -20.77 -32.63 -17.35
#